data_AF-A0A849ZBM4-F1
#
_entry.id   AF-A0A849ZBM4-F1
#
_cell.length_a   1.000
_cell.length_b   1.000
_cell.length_c   1.000
_cell.angle_alpha   90.00
_cell.angle_beta   90.00
_cell.angle_gamma   90.00
#
_symmetry.space_group_name_H-M   'P 1'
#
loop_
_entity.id
_entity.type
_entity.pdbx_description
1 polymer ?
#
loop_
_entity_poly.entity_id
_entity_poly.type
_entity_poly.pdbx_seq_one_letter_code
_entity_poly.pdbx_strand_id
1 'polypeptide(L)'
;MKTKAKTRRGSAEAIEKRRAARAFNDLLSGGARAARDGRTEKRRQRLLSELEKGTARAGAQPLKPIDILSRVQALLDLGETVAAIKKACKPPRAIDATAELVERVRRLHEAYGFHPEAYQFVGIDAPTLKKARIARPALAGGRPAARARAA
;
A
#
# COMPACT_ATOMS: atom_id res chain seq x y z
N MET A 1 -23.12 50.06 -16.20
CA MET A 1 -23.79 49.01 -15.40
C MET A 1 -23.23 47.65 -15.82
N LYS A 2 -22.63 46.89 -14.90
CA LYS A 2 -21.96 45.60 -15.20
C LYS A 2 -22.92 44.44 -14.91
N THR A 3 -23.39 43.72 -15.93
CA THR A 3 -24.13 42.46 -15.78
C THR A 3 -23.14 41.30 -15.64
N LYS A 4 -23.28 40.54 -14.55
CA LYS A 4 -22.38 39.45 -14.14
C LYS A 4 -22.47 38.26 -15.10
N ALA A 5 -21.32 37.80 -15.58
CA ALA A 5 -21.17 36.58 -16.37
C ALA A 5 -21.65 35.35 -15.58
N LYS A 6 -22.61 34.61 -16.16
CA LYS A 6 -23.17 33.37 -15.64
C LYS A 6 -22.11 32.26 -15.76
N THR A 7 -21.51 31.85 -14.65
CA THR A 7 -20.46 30.84 -14.62
C THR A 7 -20.99 29.49 -15.11
N ARG A 8 -20.25 28.88 -16.05
CA ARG A 8 -20.45 27.51 -16.58
C ARG A 8 -20.20 26.44 -15.50
N ARG A 9 -21.03 26.38 -14.46
CA ARG A 9 -21.14 25.18 -13.63
C ARG A 9 -21.77 24.11 -14.50
N GLY A 10 -21.02 23.05 -14.82
CA GLY A 10 -21.49 21.95 -15.68
C GLY A 10 -22.87 21.44 -15.23
N SER A 11 -23.67 20.95 -16.19
CA SER A 11 -25.04 20.49 -15.93
C SER A 11 -25.10 19.54 -14.73
N ALA A 12 -26.20 19.56 -14.00
CA ALA A 12 -26.40 18.71 -12.81
C ALA A 12 -26.09 17.24 -13.10
N GLU A 13 -26.46 16.78 -14.30
CA GLU A 13 -26.21 15.44 -14.81
C GLU A 13 -24.70 15.13 -14.98
N ALA A 14 -23.89 16.10 -15.42
CA ALA A 14 -22.44 15.93 -15.54
C ALA A 14 -21.74 15.89 -14.17
N ILE A 15 -22.29 16.58 -13.17
CA ILE A 15 -21.80 16.54 -11.79
C ILE A 15 -22.15 15.19 -11.15
N GLU A 16 -23.37 14.69 -11.36
CA GLU A 16 -23.79 13.36 -10.90
C GLU A 16 -22.96 12.24 -11.52
N LYS A 17 -22.74 12.26 -12.84
CA LYS A 17 -21.89 11.27 -13.53
C LYS A 17 -20.47 11.24 -12.96
N ARG A 18 -19.90 12.40 -12.64
CA ARG A 18 -18.58 12.50 -11.99
C ARG A 18 -18.60 12.01 -10.55
N ARG A 19 -19.67 12.28 -9.81
CA ARG A 19 -19.83 11.81 -8.42
C ARG A 19 -19.99 10.29 -8.36
N ALA A 20 -20.80 9.72 -9.24
CA ALA A 20 -20.98 8.28 -9.38
C ALA A 20 -19.67 7.58 -9.81
N ALA A 21 -18.96 8.12 -10.79
CA ALA A 21 -17.66 7.58 -11.21
C ALA A 21 -16.62 7.61 -10.07
N ARG A 22 -16.58 8.69 -9.27
CA ARG A 22 -15.71 8.76 -8.09
C ARG A 22 -16.09 7.72 -7.04
N ALA A 23 -17.36 7.66 -6.66
CA ALA A 23 -17.84 6.70 -5.68
C ALA A 23 -17.59 5.24 -6.11
N PHE A 24 -17.79 4.94 -7.39
CA PHE A 24 -17.51 3.62 -7.96
C PHE A 24 -16.01 3.30 -7.97
N ASN A 25 -15.17 4.26 -8.39
CA ASN A 25 -13.72 4.10 -8.37
C ASN A 25 -13.19 3.96 -6.94
N ASP A 26 -13.75 4.68 -5.97
CA ASP A 26 -13.39 4.61 -4.56
C ASP A 26 -13.78 3.25 -3.95
N LEU A 27 -14.95 2.73 -4.33
CA LEU A 27 -15.43 1.41 -3.90
C LEU A 27 -14.56 0.28 -4.46
N LEU A 28 -14.19 0.35 -5.74
CA LEU A 28 -13.35 -0.66 -6.40
C LEU A 28 -11.86 -0.55 -6.07
N SER A 29 -11.37 0.63 -5.69
CA SER A 29 -9.97 0.84 -5.31
C SER A 29 -9.70 0.58 -3.82
N GLY A 30 -10.70 0.11 -3.05
CA GLY A 30 -10.53 -0.22 -1.64
C GLY A 30 -10.52 1.00 -0.69
N GLY A 31 -11.19 2.08 -1.08
CA GLY A 31 -11.35 3.29 -0.28
C GLY A 31 -10.48 4.43 -0.80
N ALA A 32 -11.11 5.50 -1.29
CA ALA A 32 -10.46 6.79 -1.35
C ALA A 32 -9.84 7.10 0.02
N ARG A 33 -8.56 7.50 0.00
CA ARG A 33 -7.83 7.95 1.20
C ARG A 33 -8.71 8.92 1.97
N ALA A 34 -9.06 8.56 3.21
CA ALA A 34 -9.69 9.48 4.15
C ALA A 34 -8.86 10.78 4.17
N ALA A 35 -9.53 11.93 4.23
CA ALA A 35 -8.87 13.23 4.27
C ALA A 35 -7.86 13.23 5.43
N ARG A 36 -6.56 13.22 5.10
CA ARG A 36 -5.48 13.13 6.08
C ARG A 36 -5.30 14.49 6.77
N ASP A 37 -5.12 14.47 8.08
CA ASP A 37 -4.75 15.69 8.80
C ASP A 37 -3.36 16.18 8.34
N GLY A 38 -3.06 17.46 8.58
CA GLY A 38 -1.79 18.07 8.16
C GLY A 38 -0.55 17.45 8.82
N ARG A 39 -0.67 16.78 9.99
CA ARG A 39 0.44 16.10 10.66
C ARG A 39 0.73 14.74 10.03
N THR A 40 -0.32 14.03 9.64
CA THR A 40 -0.31 12.72 9.01
C THR A 40 0.26 12.81 7.61
N GLU A 41 -0.13 13.84 6.85
CA GLU A 41 0.42 14.10 5.53
C GLU A 41 1.90 14.50 5.61
N LYS A 42 2.30 15.34 6.57
CA LYS A 42 3.72 15.65 6.83
C LYS A 42 4.53 14.41 7.19
N ARG A 43 4.00 13.54 8.06
CA ARG A 43 4.65 12.27 8.44
C ARG A 43 4.83 11.36 7.22
N ARG A 44 3.79 11.21 6.40
CA ARG A 44 3.82 10.44 5.16
C ARG A 44 4.88 10.96 4.18
N GLN A 45 4.86 12.26 3.89
CA GLN A 45 5.82 12.88 2.97
C GLN A 45 7.26 12.69 3.47
N ARG A 46 7.48 12.82 4.78
CA ARG A 46 8.78 12.55 5.39
C ARG A 46 9.22 11.10 5.18
N LEU A 47 8.36 10.13 5.48
CA LEU A 47 8.67 8.70 5.31
C LEU A 47 9.00 8.34 3.86
N LEU A 48 8.25 8.90 2.90
CA LEU A 48 8.53 8.72 1.47
C LEU A 48 9.89 9.34 1.09
N SER A 49 10.20 10.54 1.57
CA SER A 49 11.47 11.19 1.30
C SER A 49 12.66 10.44 1.91
N GLU A 50 12.52 9.88 3.11
CA GLU A 50 13.56 9.03 3.71
C GLU A 50 13.81 7.78 2.86
N LEU A 51 12.75 7.09 2.42
CA LEU A 51 12.86 5.91 1.55
C LEU A 51 13.48 6.22 0.18
N GLU A 52 13.14 7.36 -0.40
CA GLU A 52 13.69 7.83 -1.68
C GLU A 52 15.18 8.17 -1.56
N LYS A 53 15.55 8.88 -0.49
CA LYS A 53 16.95 9.29 -0.25
C LYS A 53 17.82 8.16 0.28
N GLY A 54 17.24 7.06 0.71
CA GLY A 54 17.99 5.95 1.32
C GLY A 54 18.66 6.33 2.65
N THR A 55 18.25 7.42 3.30
CA THR A 55 18.92 7.97 4.50
C THR A 55 17.93 8.25 5.62
N ALA A 56 18.38 8.07 6.87
CA ALA A 56 17.57 8.29 8.06
C ALA A 56 17.44 9.78 8.43
N ARG A 57 16.44 10.10 9.26
CA ARG A 57 16.16 11.45 9.79
C ARG A 57 17.39 12.18 10.38
N ALA A 58 18.30 11.44 11.01
CA ALA A 58 19.36 11.97 11.87
C ALA A 58 20.70 12.25 11.16
N GLY A 59 20.75 12.19 9.82
CA GLY A 59 21.96 12.45 9.05
C GLY A 59 22.20 11.39 7.99
N ALA A 60 23.26 11.57 7.20
CA ALA A 60 23.66 10.80 6.02
C ALA A 60 23.90 9.28 6.23
N GLN A 61 23.42 8.72 7.34
CA GLN A 61 23.43 7.30 7.61
C GLN A 61 22.50 6.56 6.65
N PRO A 62 23.02 5.54 5.95
CA PRO A 62 22.21 4.74 5.04
C PRO A 62 21.12 3.99 5.83
N LEU A 63 19.94 3.90 5.23
CA LEU A 63 18.82 3.15 5.79
C LEU A 63 19.17 1.67 5.87
N LYS A 64 19.04 1.10 7.08
CA LYS A 64 19.17 -0.34 7.27
C LYS A 64 17.97 -1.06 6.63
N PRO A 65 18.09 -2.36 6.27
CA PRO A 65 16.95 -3.12 5.74
C PRO A 65 15.73 -3.14 6.69
N ILE A 66 15.96 -3.27 8.00
CA ILE A 66 14.88 -3.24 9.01
C ILE A 66 14.20 -1.86 9.09
N ASP A 67 14.97 -0.80 8.85
CA ASP A 67 14.53 0.58 8.81
C ASP A 67 13.63 0.84 7.60
N ILE A 68 13.93 0.22 6.45
CA ILE A 68 13.10 0.24 5.26
C ILE A 68 11.78 -0.48 5.54
N LEU A 69 11.82 -1.71 6.09
CA LEU A 69 10.62 -2.47 6.46
C LEU A 69 9.71 -1.65 7.39
N SER A 70 10.26 -1.04 8.43
CA SER A 70 9.51 -0.25 9.39
C SER A 70 8.84 0.98 8.77
N ARG A 71 9.51 1.64 7.82
CA ARG A 71 8.96 2.80 7.09
C ARG A 71 7.85 2.40 6.13
N VAL A 72 8.01 1.27 5.45
CA VAL A 72 7.00 0.71 4.55
C VAL A 72 5.76 0.32 5.34
N GLN A 73 5.92 -0.40 6.46
CA GLN A 73 4.82 -0.72 7.38
C GLN A 73 4.07 0.56 7.80
N ALA A 74 4.79 1.58 8.27
CA ALA A 74 4.17 2.83 8.68
C ALA A 74 3.43 3.55 7.54
N LEU A 75 3.87 3.39 6.28
CA LEU A 75 3.15 3.93 5.12
C LEU A 75 1.89 3.11 4.82
N LEU A 76 1.95 1.78 4.92
CA LEU A 76 0.78 0.90 4.79
C LEU A 76 -0.27 1.21 5.87
N ASP A 77 0.15 1.40 7.12
CA ASP A 77 -0.72 1.79 8.25
C ASP A 77 -1.41 3.14 8.01
N LEU A 78 -0.75 4.04 7.25
CA LEU A 78 -1.32 5.32 6.83
C LEU A 78 -2.23 5.22 5.59
N GLY A 79 -2.47 4.02 5.08
CA GLY A 79 -3.27 3.74 3.89
C GLY A 79 -2.55 4.07 2.58
N GLU A 80 -1.21 4.06 2.55
CA GLU A 80 -0.50 4.00 1.28
C GLU A 80 -0.60 2.60 0.66
N THR A 81 -0.76 2.56 -0.65
CA THR A 81 -0.65 1.31 -1.41
C THR A 81 0.81 0.99 -1.68
N VAL A 82 1.19 -0.29 -1.73
CA VAL A 82 2.53 -0.74 -2.16
C VAL A 82 2.95 -0.12 -3.50
N ALA A 83 2.03 0.06 -4.45
CA ALA A 83 2.29 0.68 -5.74
C ALA A 83 2.75 2.14 -5.63
N ALA A 84 2.21 2.91 -4.68
CA ALA A 84 2.63 4.29 -4.41
C ALA A 84 4.03 4.33 -3.77
N ILE A 85 4.32 3.39 -2.87
CA ILE A 85 5.63 3.28 -2.21
C ILE A 85 6.72 2.91 -3.23
N LYS A 86 6.42 1.98 -4.15
CA LYS A 86 7.33 1.57 -5.25
C LYS A 86 7.72 2.71 -6.19
N LYS A 87 6.88 3.76 -6.30
CA LYS A 87 7.22 4.96 -7.09
C LYS A 87 8.28 5.82 -6.39
N ALA A 88 8.27 5.85 -5.05
CA ALA A 88 9.21 6.64 -4.27
C ALA A 88 10.53 5.91 -4.01
N CYS A 89 10.50 4.59 -3.89
CA CYS A 89 11.69 3.79 -3.62
C CYS A 89 11.65 2.51 -4.46
N LYS A 90 12.73 2.26 -5.21
CA LYS A 90 12.86 1.01 -5.96
C LYS A 90 13.01 -0.14 -4.97
N PRO A 91 12.17 -1.19 -5.08
CA PRO A 91 12.29 -2.33 -4.19
C PRO A 91 13.68 -2.97 -4.35
N PRO A 92 14.28 -3.46 -3.24
CA PRO A 92 15.50 -4.24 -3.29
C PRO A 92 15.36 -5.46 -4.21
N ARG A 93 16.50 -5.98 -4.70
CA ARG A 93 16.51 -7.22 -5.49
C ARG A 93 15.87 -8.35 -4.69
N ALA A 94 15.08 -9.17 -5.38
CA ALA A 94 14.52 -10.37 -4.78
C ALA A 94 15.64 -11.25 -4.23
N ILE A 95 15.45 -11.76 -3.01
CA ILE A 95 16.41 -12.64 -2.35
C ILE A 95 15.87 -14.06 -2.46
N ASP A 96 16.75 -14.99 -2.84
CA ASP A 96 16.38 -16.39 -2.97
C ASP A 96 15.96 -17.00 -1.62
N ALA A 97 14.95 -17.86 -1.70
CA ALA A 97 14.34 -18.53 -0.57
C ALA A 97 15.26 -19.60 0.06
N THR A 98 16.18 -19.19 0.93
CA THR A 98 16.98 -20.13 1.73
C THR A 98 16.24 -20.56 3.01
N ALA A 99 16.52 -21.76 3.52
CA ALA A 99 15.92 -22.24 4.77
C ALA A 99 16.26 -21.33 5.97
N GLU A 100 17.48 -20.78 6.00
CA GLU A 100 17.90 -19.81 7.00
C GLU A 100 17.10 -18.50 6.91
N LEU A 101 16.86 -18.01 5.70
CA LEU A 101 16.05 -16.80 5.49
C LEU A 101 14.62 -17.01 6.00
N VAL A 102 13.99 -18.14 5.69
CA VAL A 102 12.63 -18.47 6.16
C VAL A 102 12.54 -18.39 7.69
N GLU A 103 13.49 -19.00 8.40
CA GLU A 103 13.52 -19.02 9.86
C GLU A 103 13.76 -17.62 10.45
N ARG A 104 14.70 -16.85 9.88
CA ARG A 104 14.94 -15.46 10.32
C ARG A 104 13.73 -14.57 10.10
N VAL A 105 13.05 -14.70 8.96
CA VAL A 105 11.85 -13.92 8.63
C VAL A 105 10.69 -14.31 9.53
N ARG A 106 10.53 -15.60 9.87
CA ARG A 106 9.55 -16.06 10.85
C ARG A 106 9.79 -15.43 12.23
N ARG A 107 11.01 -15.50 12.75
CA ARG A 107 11.36 -14.86 14.05
C ARG A 107 11.16 -13.35 14.02
N LEU A 108 11.48 -12.72 12.90
CA LEU A 108 11.24 -11.30 12.71
C LEU A 108 9.75 -10.96 12.74
N HIS A 109 8.90 -11.81 12.12
CA HIS A 109 7.45 -11.63 12.17
C HIS A 109 6.88 -11.85 13.56
N GLU A 110 7.37 -12.85 14.30
CA GLU A 110 6.98 -13.08 15.69
C GLU A 110 7.34 -11.88 16.59
N ALA A 111 8.46 -11.20 16.32
CA ALA A 111 8.90 -10.03 17.10
C ALA A 111 8.20 -8.71 16.73
N TYR A 112 7.94 -8.45 15.44
CA TYR A 112 7.49 -7.13 14.96
C TYR A 112 6.10 -7.12 14.33
N GLY A 113 5.60 -8.27 13.85
CA GLY A 113 4.26 -8.38 13.28
C GLY A 113 4.03 -7.60 11.98
N PHE A 114 5.06 -7.34 11.17
CA PHE A 114 4.89 -6.59 9.91
C PHE A 114 3.87 -7.23 8.95
N HIS A 115 3.20 -6.41 8.14
CA HIS A 115 2.31 -6.88 7.09
C HIS A 115 3.08 -7.70 6.03
N PRO A 116 2.46 -8.77 5.48
CA PRO A 116 3.03 -9.54 4.36
C PRO A 116 3.49 -8.68 3.18
N GLU A 117 2.76 -7.60 2.89
CA GLU A 117 3.06 -6.64 1.83
C GLU A 117 4.37 -5.87 2.05
N ALA A 118 4.74 -5.59 3.31
CA ALA A 118 6.00 -4.94 3.64
C ALA A 118 7.19 -5.88 3.34
N TYR A 119 7.06 -7.17 3.63
CA TYR A 119 8.09 -8.15 3.30
C TYR A 119 8.24 -8.33 1.78
N GLN A 120 7.13 -8.37 1.04
CA GLN A 120 7.16 -8.43 -0.43
C GLN A 120 7.84 -7.19 -1.03
N PHE A 121 7.64 -6.01 -0.44
CA PHE A 121 8.31 -4.79 -0.87
C PHE A 121 9.83 -4.89 -0.77
N VAL A 122 10.34 -5.57 0.26
CA VAL A 122 11.79 -5.74 0.49
C VAL A 122 12.39 -6.91 -0.30
N GLY A 123 11.58 -7.55 -1.16
CA GLY A 123 12.03 -8.60 -2.07
C GLY A 123 11.93 -10.01 -1.50
N ILE A 124 11.18 -10.21 -0.41
CA ILE A 124 10.85 -11.55 0.09
C ILE A 124 9.70 -12.09 -0.74
N ASP A 125 9.95 -13.19 -1.42
CA ASP A 125 9.00 -13.79 -2.34
C ASP A 125 7.80 -14.44 -1.61
N ALA A 126 6.67 -14.51 -2.32
CA ALA A 126 5.45 -15.11 -1.80
C ALA A 126 5.61 -16.56 -1.29
N PRO A 127 6.40 -17.47 -1.92
CA PRO A 127 6.56 -18.81 -1.38
C PRO A 127 7.39 -18.83 -0.10
N THR A 128 8.38 -17.95 0.10
CA THR A 128 9.08 -17.81 1.41
C THR A 128 8.12 -17.37 2.50
N LEU A 129 7.25 -16.39 2.22
CA LEU A 129 6.26 -15.93 3.20
C LEU A 129 5.23 -17.00 3.56
N LYS A 130 4.86 -17.86 2.60
CA LYS A 130 4.02 -19.04 2.85
C LYS A 130 4.74 -20.07 3.73
N LYS A 131 6.01 -20.38 3.42
CA LYS A 131 6.84 -21.30 4.22
C LYS A 131 7.06 -20.79 5.64
N ALA A 132 7.25 -19.48 5.81
CA ALA A 132 7.36 -18.81 7.10
C ALA A 132 6.02 -18.69 7.86
N ARG A 133 4.90 -19.11 7.26
CA ARG A 133 3.53 -19.01 7.80
C ARG A 133 3.06 -17.56 8.06
N ILE A 134 3.65 -16.60 7.37
CA ILE A 134 3.36 -15.15 7.51
C ILE A 134 2.26 -14.74 6.55
N ALA A 135 2.33 -15.22 5.31
CA ALA A 135 1.22 -15.08 4.39
C ALA A 135 0.21 -16.19 4.70
N ARG A 136 -1.00 -15.83 5.14
CA ARG A 136 -2.15 -16.73 4.93
C ARG A 136 -2.15 -17.10 3.44
N PRO A 137 -2.44 -18.36 3.06
CA PRO A 137 -2.80 -18.60 1.68
C PRO A 137 -3.86 -17.56 1.35
N ALA A 138 -3.62 -16.77 0.29
CA ALA A 138 -4.66 -15.91 -0.24
C ALA A 138 -5.92 -16.79 -0.23
N LEU A 139 -6.95 -16.39 0.52
CA LEU A 139 -8.22 -17.04 0.40
C LEU A 139 -8.50 -16.94 -1.10
N ALA A 140 -8.34 -18.08 -1.78
CA ALA A 140 -8.89 -18.30 -3.09
C ALA A 140 -10.32 -17.78 -2.98
N GLY A 141 -10.69 -16.94 -3.95
CA GLY A 141 -11.83 -16.06 -3.91
C GLY A 141 -12.98 -16.58 -3.06
N GLY A 142 -13.49 -15.71 -2.19
CA GLY A 142 -14.78 -15.91 -1.57
C GLY A 142 -15.87 -15.87 -2.64
N ARG A 143 -16.09 -17.00 -3.32
CA ARG A 143 -17.38 -17.69 -3.36
C ARG A 143 -17.26 -19.08 -4.02
N PRO A 144 -17.43 -20.17 -3.26
CA PRO A 144 -17.65 -21.49 -3.81
C PRO A 144 -19.12 -21.66 -4.29
N ALA A 145 -19.23 -22.38 -5.40
CA ALA A 145 -20.38 -22.99 -6.09
C ALA A 145 -21.81 -22.79 -5.54
N ALA A 146 -22.67 -22.18 -6.36
CA ALA A 146 -24.07 -22.58 -6.46
C ALA A 146 -24.25 -23.37 -7.77
N ARG A 147 -24.58 -24.66 -7.63
CA ARG A 147 -24.91 -25.62 -8.70
C ARG A 147 -26.29 -25.30 -9.32
N ALA A 148 -26.37 -25.62 -10.62
CA ALA A 148 -27.49 -26.28 -11.33
C ALA A 148 -28.76 -25.51 -11.76
N ARG A 149 -28.95 -25.54 -13.10
CA ARG A 149 -30.16 -25.61 -13.98
C ARG A 149 -30.07 -24.50 -15.06
N ALA A 150 -30.25 -24.72 -16.36
CA ALA A 150 -30.78 -25.84 -17.14
C ALA A 150 -30.29 -25.74 -18.61
N ALA A 151 -30.05 -26.89 -19.24
CA ALA A 151 -30.34 -27.18 -20.66
C ALA A 151 -30.36 -28.71 -20.80
#